data_AF-A0A534JVY9-F1
#
_entry.id   AF-A0A534JVY9-F1
#
_cell.length_a   1.000
_cell.length_b   1.000
_cell.length_c   1.000
_cell.angle_alpha   90.00
_cell.angle_beta   90.00
_cell.angle_gamma   90.00
#
_symmetry.space_group_name_H-M   'P 1'
#
loop_
_entity.id
_entity.type
_entity.pdbx_description
1 polymer ?
#
loop_
_entity_poly.entity_id
_entity_poly.type
_entity_poly.pdbx_seq_one_letter_code
_entity_poly.pdbx_strand_id
1 'polypeptide(L)'
;MAQRALTPGKAAYCSECGAETLPDAASCARCGQRFEGTVPAVLCPICNSINAVDATECANCAAKFPEPGSVGPPKPSGQESPEEEYLRRILQLSRERARRRGAPDVGPESGAAEGAPAREAESEVADVEVEESLWKLAEPFDRMLERRKQRLEQMEALLERARSRIQALESSDKPADVREREELKRQIAELLLEKEDILKLEEGLMDMEKTYRNILQMQKDELQARETSLRGRISAFRRELESREKAFGQLKERESDIRRREDEFRAAVNRIREKEEEIEKRDELLRDKARLLDERHHAVSEAELEIQRRRWELEQKGSAGRDASKREPTTVTIQSNQELAEMKSRLVQLEEQMERLMEERNALMQQQKELLGLKDELKVVMKDIDDLLGELPPDKIKKFAKSEKYARYEEILERLQL
;
A
#
# COMPACT_ATOMS: atom_id res chain seq x y z
N MET A 1 20.51 20.08 -13.66
CA MET A 1 19.80 20.55 -12.46
C MET A 1 18.54 19.72 -12.43
N ALA A 2 18.34 18.91 -11.39
CA ALA A 2 17.25 17.95 -11.40
C ALA A 2 15.98 18.57 -10.83
N GLN A 3 14.83 18.15 -11.32
CA GLN A 3 13.53 18.49 -10.77
C GLN A 3 12.92 17.24 -10.11
N ARG A 4 12.08 17.44 -9.10
CA ARG A 4 11.30 16.35 -8.49
C ARG A 4 10.06 16.09 -9.33
N ALA A 5 10.05 14.97 -10.03
CA ALA A 5 8.94 14.50 -10.83
C ALA A 5 7.88 13.82 -9.93
N LEU A 6 6.72 14.45 -9.77
CA LEU A 6 5.64 13.96 -8.92
C LEU A 6 4.57 13.25 -9.75
N THR A 7 4.36 11.97 -9.48
CA THR A 7 3.30 11.17 -10.11
C THR A 7 1.93 11.43 -9.46
N PRO A 8 0.81 11.14 -10.15
CA PRO A 8 -0.54 11.29 -9.59
C PRO A 8 -0.77 10.51 -8.28
N GLY A 9 0.00 9.44 -8.05
CA GLY A 9 -0.01 8.66 -6.81
C GLY A 9 0.84 9.21 -5.66
N LYS A 10 1.35 10.45 -5.77
CA LYS A 10 2.26 11.11 -4.81
C LYS A 10 3.65 10.44 -4.65
N ALA A 11 4.03 9.53 -5.55
CA ALA A 11 5.41 9.05 -5.62
C ALA A 11 6.29 10.07 -6.34
N ALA A 12 7.47 10.38 -5.77
CA ALA A 12 8.41 11.36 -6.28
C ALA A 12 9.63 10.67 -6.91
N TYR A 13 10.06 11.17 -8.05
CA TYR A 13 11.20 10.64 -8.78
C TYR A 13 12.14 11.77 -9.22
N CYS A 14 13.38 11.43 -9.53
CA CYS A 14 14.33 12.36 -10.14
C CYS A 14 14.04 12.49 -11.65
N SER A 15 13.83 13.71 -12.14
CA SER A 15 13.59 13.96 -13.57
C SER A 15 14.77 13.57 -14.49
N GLU A 16 15.99 13.56 -13.96
CA GLU A 16 17.21 13.32 -14.74
C GLU A 16 17.59 11.83 -14.80
N CYS A 17 17.60 11.14 -13.66
CA CYS A 17 18.06 9.75 -13.59
C CYS A 17 16.93 8.73 -13.35
N GLY A 18 15.70 9.20 -13.17
CA GLY A 18 14.52 8.39 -12.95
C GLY A 18 14.47 7.60 -11.64
N ALA A 19 15.39 7.85 -10.71
CA ALA A 19 15.39 7.19 -9.41
C ALA A 19 14.24 7.67 -8.54
N GLU A 20 13.64 6.76 -7.78
CA GLU A 20 12.67 7.08 -6.73
C GLU A 20 13.35 7.91 -5.63
N THR A 21 12.66 8.95 -5.18
CA THR A 21 13.15 9.87 -4.15
C THR A 21 12.07 10.20 -3.14
N LEU A 22 12.46 10.56 -1.93
CA LEU A 22 11.53 11.07 -0.94
C LEU A 22 10.97 12.44 -1.39
N PRO A 23 9.69 12.73 -1.12
CA PRO A 23 9.05 13.99 -1.50
C PRO A 23 9.76 15.21 -0.92
N ASP A 24 10.43 15.08 0.23
CA ASP A 24 11.14 16.17 0.93
C ASP A 24 12.66 16.18 0.71
N ALA A 25 13.20 15.29 -0.13
CA ALA A 25 14.65 15.20 -0.35
C ALA A 25 15.20 16.47 -1.04
N ALA A 26 16.31 17.03 -0.54
CA ALA A 26 16.98 18.18 -1.12
C ALA A 26 17.82 17.84 -2.37
N SER A 27 18.24 16.58 -2.51
CA SER A 27 19.01 16.07 -3.66
C SER A 27 18.68 14.62 -3.95
N CYS A 28 18.96 14.18 -5.17
CA CYS A 28 18.78 12.79 -5.56
C CYS A 28 19.87 11.90 -4.96
N ALA A 29 19.48 10.84 -4.25
CA ALA A 29 20.41 9.88 -3.66
C ALA A 29 21.24 9.10 -4.70
N ARG A 30 20.77 9.01 -5.95
CA ARG A 30 21.43 8.25 -7.03
C ARG A 30 22.38 9.08 -7.87
N CYS A 31 21.94 10.24 -8.37
CA CYS A 31 22.75 11.09 -9.24
C CYS A 31 23.41 12.29 -8.53
N GLY A 32 23.10 12.51 -7.25
CA GLY A 32 23.68 13.59 -6.44
C GLY A 32 23.20 15.01 -6.78
N GLN A 33 22.38 15.18 -7.84
CA GLN A 33 21.90 16.50 -8.22
C GLN A 33 20.90 17.06 -7.20
N ARG A 34 21.03 18.35 -6.89
CA ARG A 34 20.06 19.09 -6.07
C ARG A 34 18.75 19.27 -6.83
N PHE A 35 17.65 19.23 -6.09
CA PHE A 35 16.32 19.41 -6.64
C PHE A 35 15.89 20.87 -6.63
N GLU A 36 15.66 21.43 -7.80
CA GLU A 36 15.14 22.79 -7.98
C GLU A 36 13.67 22.72 -8.40
N GLY A 37 12.80 22.57 -7.40
CA GLY A 37 11.35 22.53 -7.60
C GLY A 37 10.79 21.15 -7.98
N THR A 38 9.48 21.15 -8.23
CA THR A 38 8.67 19.96 -8.50
C THR A 38 7.93 20.11 -9.82
N VAL A 39 7.90 19.06 -10.64
CA VAL A 39 7.18 19.02 -11.90
C VAL A 39 6.24 17.81 -11.89
N PRO A 40 4.98 17.96 -12.31
CA PRO A 40 4.09 16.82 -12.40
C PRO A 40 4.56 15.88 -13.53
N ALA A 41 4.50 14.57 -13.29
CA ALA A 41 5.00 13.57 -14.23
C ALA A 41 4.12 12.33 -14.29
N VAL A 42 4.20 11.58 -15.40
CA VAL A 42 3.52 10.30 -15.62
C VAL A 42 4.55 9.23 -15.97
N LEU A 43 4.34 8.03 -15.44
CA LEU A 43 5.16 6.87 -15.80
C LEU A 43 4.64 6.25 -17.09
N CYS A 44 5.55 5.93 -18.01
CA CYS A 44 5.19 5.18 -19.21
C CYS A 44 4.69 3.78 -18.83
N PRO A 45 3.48 3.35 -19.26
CA PRO A 45 2.97 2.02 -18.93
C PRO A 45 3.78 0.88 -19.57
N ILE A 46 4.59 1.18 -20.59
CA ILE A 46 5.37 0.19 -21.34
C ILE A 46 6.79 0.06 -20.79
N CYS A 47 7.50 1.18 -20.62
CA CYS A 47 8.92 1.16 -20.22
C CYS A 47 9.19 1.76 -18.82
N ASN A 48 8.14 2.21 -18.12
CA ASN A 48 8.20 2.81 -16.80
C ASN A 48 9.11 4.04 -16.68
N SER A 49 9.44 4.70 -17.80
CA SER A 49 10.19 5.96 -17.77
C SER A 49 9.30 7.10 -17.32
N ILE A 50 9.90 8.08 -16.66
CA ILE A 50 9.23 9.30 -16.20
C ILE A 50 9.14 10.26 -17.37
N ASN A 51 7.94 10.75 -17.64
CA ASN A 51 7.66 11.75 -18.67
C ASN A 51 6.85 12.88 -18.03
N ALA A 52 6.92 14.09 -18.59
CA ALA A 52 6.05 15.17 -18.14
C ALA A 52 4.57 14.84 -18.44
N VAL A 53 3.63 15.38 -17.67
CA VAL A 53 2.19 15.06 -17.85
C VAL A 53 1.65 15.47 -19.22
N ASP A 54 2.25 16.50 -19.81
CA ASP A 54 1.94 17.05 -21.13
C ASP A 54 2.65 16.33 -22.28
N ALA A 55 3.49 15.33 -21.99
CA ALA A 55 4.15 14.54 -23.03
C ALA A 55 3.13 13.69 -23.81
N THR A 56 3.09 13.86 -25.13
CA THR A 56 2.25 13.06 -26.04
C THR A 56 2.88 11.71 -26.37
N GLU A 57 4.19 11.59 -26.18
CA GLU A 57 4.96 10.36 -26.39
C GLU A 57 6.02 10.18 -25.31
N CYS A 58 6.35 8.92 -25.05
CA CYS A 58 7.37 8.57 -24.09
C CYS A 58 8.76 8.89 -24.63
N ALA A 59 9.54 9.71 -23.92
CA ALA A 59 10.91 10.08 -24.29
C ALA A 59 11.85 8.87 -24.44
N ASN A 60 11.61 7.77 -23.71
CA ASN A 60 12.45 6.59 -23.74
C ASN A 60 12.05 5.52 -24.78
N CYS A 61 10.75 5.30 -25.03
CA CYS A 61 10.29 4.21 -25.91
C CYS A 61 9.37 4.67 -27.06
N ALA A 62 9.17 5.98 -27.22
CA ALA A 62 8.31 6.60 -28.23
C ALA A 62 6.85 6.11 -28.23
N ALA A 63 6.40 5.44 -27.16
CA ALA A 63 5.02 5.04 -27.01
C ALA A 63 4.12 6.27 -26.84
N LYS A 64 3.05 6.36 -27.64
CA LYS A 64 2.08 7.45 -27.56
C LYS A 64 1.23 7.32 -26.30
N PHE A 65 1.11 8.40 -25.55
CA PHE A 65 0.19 8.49 -24.43
C PHE A 65 -1.24 8.71 -24.94
N PRO A 66 -2.26 8.07 -24.33
CA PRO A 66 -3.65 8.37 -24.65
C PRO A 66 -3.93 9.84 -24.36
N GLU A 67 -4.53 10.56 -25.32
CA GLU A 67 -4.85 11.99 -25.12
C GLU A 67 -5.73 12.16 -23.88
N PRO A 68 -5.44 13.15 -23.01
CA PRO A 68 -6.23 13.42 -21.82
C PRO A 68 -7.62 13.94 -22.22
N GLY A 69 -8.54 13.00 -22.49
CA GLY A 69 -9.89 13.29 -22.97
C GLY A 69 -10.63 12.11 -23.62
N SER A 70 -9.96 11.01 -23.98
CA SER A 70 -10.59 9.89 -24.68
C SER A 70 -11.23 8.82 -23.77
N VAL A 71 -11.73 9.18 -22.59
CA VAL A 71 -12.62 8.30 -21.82
C VAL A 71 -14.04 8.58 -22.29
N GLY A 72 -14.44 7.89 -23.37
CA GLY A 72 -15.85 7.81 -23.75
C GLY A 72 -16.70 7.23 -22.61
N PRO A 73 -18.02 7.50 -22.59
CA PRO A 73 -18.91 7.06 -21.51
C PRO A 73 -18.89 5.53 -21.37
N PRO A 74 -19.11 5.00 -20.15
CA PRO A 74 -19.04 3.56 -19.88
C PRO A 74 -20.04 2.83 -20.78
N LYS A 75 -19.52 1.93 -21.63
CA LYS A 75 -20.35 1.01 -22.41
C LYS A 75 -21.16 0.11 -21.46
N PRO A 76 -22.43 -0.16 -21.77
CA PRO A 76 -23.31 -0.93 -20.89
C PRO A 76 -22.83 -2.38 -20.77
N SER A 77 -22.80 -2.86 -19.53
CA SER A 77 -22.53 -4.24 -19.12
C SER A 77 -23.52 -5.21 -19.77
N GLY A 78 -23.02 -6.16 -20.57
CA GLY A 78 -23.86 -7.25 -21.09
C GLY A 78 -23.40 -7.94 -22.38
N GLN A 79 -22.30 -7.52 -23.01
CA GLN A 79 -21.70 -8.27 -24.12
C GLN A 79 -20.33 -8.78 -23.69
N GLU A 80 -20.27 -10.08 -23.38
CA GLU A 80 -19.02 -10.79 -23.11
C GLU A 80 -18.10 -10.60 -24.31
N SER A 81 -16.90 -10.08 -24.08
CA SER A 81 -15.98 -9.85 -25.18
C SER A 81 -15.47 -11.19 -25.73
N PRO A 82 -15.13 -11.29 -27.02
CA PRO A 82 -14.51 -12.50 -27.59
C PRO A 82 -13.24 -12.93 -26.81
N GLU A 83 -12.58 -11.98 -26.16
CA GLU A 83 -11.41 -12.21 -25.32
C GLU A 83 -11.78 -12.86 -23.98
N GLU A 84 -12.91 -12.51 -23.38
CA GLU A 84 -13.42 -13.16 -22.16
C GLU A 84 -13.86 -14.60 -22.43
N GLU A 85 -14.48 -14.87 -23.58
CA GLU A 85 -14.79 -16.24 -24.03
C GLU A 85 -13.52 -17.06 -24.27
N TYR A 86 -12.50 -16.45 -24.89
CA TYR A 86 -11.21 -17.07 -25.11
C TYR A 86 -10.49 -17.40 -23.78
N LEU A 87 -10.48 -16.47 -22.83
CA LEU A 87 -9.91 -16.67 -21.49
C LEU A 87 -10.66 -17.74 -20.70
N ARG A 88 -12.00 -17.77 -20.76
CA ARG A 88 -12.80 -18.86 -20.18
C ARG A 88 -12.46 -20.22 -20.81
N ARG A 89 -12.28 -20.27 -22.13
CA ARG A 89 -11.92 -21.50 -22.84
C ARG A 89 -10.52 -21.98 -22.45
N ILE A 90 -9.55 -21.07 -22.25
CA ILE A 90 -8.22 -21.41 -21.71
C ILE A 90 -8.32 -21.97 -20.28
N LEU A 91 -9.12 -21.33 -19.42
CA LEU A 91 -9.32 -21.78 -18.03
C LEU A 91 -10.07 -23.12 -17.93
N GLN A 92 -10.97 -23.41 -18.87
CA GLN A 92 -11.61 -24.73 -18.97
C GLN A 92 -10.61 -25.80 -19.43
N LEU A 93 -9.81 -25.51 -20.45
CA LEU A 93 -8.77 -26.42 -20.93
C LEU A 93 -7.72 -26.71 -19.85
N SER A 94 -7.34 -25.72 -19.04
CA SER A 94 -6.42 -25.94 -17.92
C SER A 94 -7.03 -26.81 -16.81
N ARG A 95 -8.32 -26.63 -16.49
CA ARG A 95 -9.06 -27.50 -15.55
C ARG A 95 -9.21 -28.92 -16.07
N GLU A 96 -9.51 -29.11 -17.35
CA GLU A 96 -9.58 -30.43 -17.98
C GLU A 96 -8.22 -31.13 -18.00
N ARG A 97 -7.14 -30.38 -18.27
CA ARG A 97 -5.76 -30.90 -18.24
C ARG A 97 -5.33 -31.27 -16.82
N ALA A 98 -5.77 -30.52 -15.81
CA ALA A 98 -5.58 -30.87 -14.39
C ALA A 98 -6.36 -32.12 -13.98
N ARG A 99 -7.61 -32.29 -14.44
CA ARG A 99 -8.41 -33.51 -14.21
C ARG A 99 -7.80 -34.75 -14.89
N ARG A 100 -7.26 -34.61 -16.11
CA ARG A 100 -6.53 -35.69 -16.81
C ARG A 100 -5.23 -36.10 -16.13
N ARG A 101 -4.65 -35.25 -15.27
CA ARG A 101 -3.45 -35.52 -14.47
C ARG A 101 -3.75 -36.22 -13.14
N GLY A 102 -4.99 -36.63 -12.87
CA GLY A 102 -5.33 -37.45 -11.70
C GLY A 102 -5.13 -36.74 -10.36
N ALA A 103 -5.38 -35.43 -10.28
CA ALA A 103 -5.44 -34.75 -8.99
C ALA A 103 -6.69 -35.23 -8.22
N PRO A 104 -6.57 -35.75 -6.98
CA PRO A 104 -7.73 -36.08 -6.18
C PRO A 104 -8.49 -34.80 -5.81
N ASP A 105 -9.81 -34.91 -5.82
CA ASP A 105 -10.74 -33.90 -5.37
C ASP A 105 -10.53 -33.69 -3.86
N VAL A 106 -9.94 -32.56 -3.48
CA VAL A 106 -9.78 -32.19 -2.07
C VAL A 106 -10.59 -30.92 -1.84
N GLY A 107 -11.76 -31.12 -1.22
CA GLY A 107 -12.54 -30.07 -0.59
C GLY A 107 -11.77 -29.38 0.55
N PRO A 108 -12.27 -28.25 1.05
CA PRO A 108 -11.48 -27.34 1.86
C PRO A 108 -11.46 -27.83 3.31
N GLU A 109 -10.31 -28.27 3.82
CA GLU A 109 -9.94 -28.11 5.23
C GLU A 109 -8.49 -28.51 5.53
N SER A 110 -7.85 -27.70 6.37
CA SER A 110 -6.63 -27.95 7.15
C SER A 110 -5.27 -28.03 6.44
N GLY A 111 -4.44 -27.00 6.71
CA GLY A 111 -3.32 -27.18 7.63
C GLY A 111 -2.05 -27.89 7.14
N ALA A 112 -1.04 -27.07 6.83
CA ALA A 112 0.38 -27.24 7.13
C ALA A 112 1.26 -28.19 6.29
N ALA A 113 2.33 -27.55 5.80
CA ALA A 113 3.74 -27.97 5.81
C ALA A 113 4.33 -28.72 4.60
N GLU A 114 5.55 -28.26 4.28
CA GLU A 114 6.63 -28.92 3.53
C GLU A 114 6.39 -29.03 2.01
N GLY A 115 7.17 -28.39 1.13
CA GLY A 115 8.63 -28.44 1.04
C GLY A 115 9.01 -29.33 -0.16
N ALA A 116 9.89 -28.82 -1.03
CA ALA A 116 10.57 -29.53 -2.14
C ALA A 116 9.93 -29.45 -3.56
N PRO A 117 10.64 -29.84 -4.63
CA PRO A 117 11.40 -28.94 -5.51
C PRO A 117 10.97 -29.16 -6.97
N ALA A 118 9.67 -29.13 -7.24
CA ALA A 118 9.15 -29.54 -8.55
C ALA A 118 9.44 -28.52 -9.67
N ARG A 119 9.75 -27.26 -9.34
CA ARG A 119 9.85 -26.18 -10.33
C ARG A 119 11.23 -26.01 -10.97
N GLU A 120 12.28 -26.58 -10.38
CA GLU A 120 13.64 -26.53 -10.93
C GLU A 120 13.82 -27.62 -11.99
N ALA A 121 13.32 -28.84 -11.72
CA ALA A 121 13.31 -29.94 -12.69
C ALA A 121 12.45 -29.65 -13.94
N GLU A 122 11.34 -28.92 -13.80
CA GLU A 122 10.51 -28.51 -14.94
C GLU A 122 11.19 -27.44 -15.83
N SER A 123 12.09 -26.63 -15.28
CA SER A 123 12.87 -25.64 -16.04
C SER A 123 13.96 -26.31 -16.87
N GLU A 124 14.67 -27.28 -16.29
CA GLU A 124 15.73 -28.02 -16.98
C GLU A 124 15.19 -28.85 -18.15
N VAL A 125 14.02 -29.48 -17.99
CA VAL A 125 13.37 -30.23 -19.08
C VAL A 125 12.93 -29.31 -20.23
N ALA A 126 12.42 -28.12 -19.91
CA ALA A 126 12.04 -27.12 -20.91
C ALA A 126 13.27 -26.56 -21.65
N ASP A 127 14.38 -26.34 -20.96
CA ASP A 127 15.63 -25.87 -21.57
C ASP A 127 16.22 -26.89 -22.56
N VAL A 128 16.11 -28.19 -22.27
CA VAL A 128 16.54 -29.29 -23.16
C VAL A 128 15.65 -29.40 -24.40
N GLU A 129 14.32 -29.25 -24.27
CA GLU A 129 13.38 -29.25 -25.41
C GLU A 129 13.59 -28.04 -26.34
N VAL A 130 13.94 -26.88 -25.78
CA VAL A 130 14.28 -25.68 -26.55
C VAL A 130 15.61 -25.85 -27.28
N GLU A 131 16.61 -26.47 -26.66
CA GLU A 131 17.87 -26.80 -27.33
C GLU A 131 17.67 -27.77 -28.49
N GLU A 132 16.89 -28.84 -28.32
CA GLU A 132 16.53 -29.73 -29.43
C GLU A 132 15.80 -28.99 -30.57
N SER A 133 14.98 -28.00 -30.24
CA SER A 133 14.25 -27.19 -31.23
C SER A 133 15.17 -26.24 -31.99
N LEU A 134 16.21 -25.72 -31.34
CA LEU A 134 17.28 -24.92 -31.96
C LEU A 134 18.13 -25.78 -32.91
N TRP A 135 18.41 -27.03 -32.56
CA TRP A 135 19.11 -27.97 -33.44
C TRP A 135 18.29 -28.33 -34.69
N LYS A 136 16.97 -28.47 -34.56
CA LYS A 136 16.06 -28.71 -35.70
C LYS A 136 16.02 -27.53 -36.69
N LEU A 137 16.30 -26.31 -36.24
CA LEU A 137 16.38 -25.12 -37.11
C LEU A 137 17.67 -25.06 -37.96
N ALA A 138 18.75 -25.72 -37.53
CA ALA A 138 20.01 -25.79 -38.26
C ALA A 138 20.02 -26.91 -39.33
N GLU A 139 19.16 -27.92 -39.18
CA GLU A 139 19.07 -29.08 -40.06
C GLU A 139 18.96 -28.76 -41.58
N PRO A 140 18.23 -27.71 -42.01
CA PRO A 140 18.20 -27.31 -43.42
C PRO A 140 19.54 -26.79 -43.96
N PHE A 141 20.35 -26.12 -43.12
CA PHE A 141 21.68 -25.63 -43.48
C PHE A 141 22.64 -26.80 -43.62
N ASP A 142 22.62 -27.74 -42.67
CA ASP A 142 23.44 -28.96 -42.71
C ASP A 142 23.15 -29.77 -43.98
N ARG A 143 21.87 -30.00 -44.31
CA ARG A 143 21.49 -30.71 -45.54
C ARG A 143 21.95 -29.99 -46.80
N MET A 144 22.02 -28.66 -46.79
CA MET A 144 22.48 -27.87 -47.93
C MET A 144 24.00 -27.92 -48.07
N LEU A 145 24.74 -27.85 -46.96
CA LEU A 145 26.18 -28.03 -46.91
C LEU A 145 26.57 -29.44 -47.37
N GLU A 146 25.86 -30.47 -46.92
CA GLU A 146 26.13 -31.86 -47.30
C GLU A 146 25.96 -32.09 -48.81
N ARG A 147 24.90 -31.52 -49.40
CA ARG A 147 24.66 -31.59 -50.86
C ARG A 147 25.76 -30.87 -51.65
N ARG A 148 26.31 -29.79 -51.13
CA ARG A 148 27.36 -29.02 -51.80
C ARG A 148 28.72 -29.71 -51.68
N LYS A 149 29.04 -30.30 -50.52
CA LYS A 149 30.19 -31.20 -50.37
C LYS A 149 30.15 -32.35 -51.38
N GLN A 150 29.00 -33.02 -51.51
CA GLN A 150 28.83 -34.08 -52.50
C GLN A 150 29.01 -33.57 -53.95
N ARG A 151 28.58 -32.35 -54.26
CA ARG A 151 28.81 -31.73 -55.58
C ARG A 151 30.28 -31.40 -55.81
N LEU A 152 30.99 -30.89 -54.79
CA LEU A 152 32.42 -30.63 -54.85
C LEU A 152 33.21 -31.93 -55.10
N GLU A 153 32.88 -33.01 -54.40
CA GLU A 153 33.48 -34.34 -54.61
C GLU A 153 33.24 -34.85 -56.03
N GLN A 154 32.02 -34.68 -56.57
CA GLN A 154 31.72 -35.03 -57.96
C GLN A 154 32.54 -34.21 -58.96
N MET A 155 32.70 -32.92 -58.71
CA MET A 155 33.52 -32.03 -59.54
C MET A 155 35.01 -32.38 -59.47
N GLU A 156 35.53 -32.73 -58.30
CA GLU A 156 36.91 -33.20 -58.12
C GLU A 156 37.16 -34.49 -58.90
N ALA A 157 36.23 -35.44 -58.85
CA ALA A 157 36.33 -36.67 -59.64
C ALA A 157 36.30 -36.41 -61.16
N LEU A 158 35.53 -35.42 -61.63
CA LEU A 158 35.53 -35.02 -63.05
C LEU A 158 36.83 -34.32 -63.44
N LEU A 159 37.35 -33.43 -62.58
CA LEU A 159 38.63 -32.76 -62.78
C LEU A 159 39.79 -33.76 -62.85
N GLU A 160 39.82 -34.77 -61.97
CA GLU A 160 40.82 -35.84 -62.01
C GLU A 160 40.74 -36.64 -63.32
N ARG A 161 39.55 -37.07 -63.73
CA ARG A 161 39.38 -37.80 -65.00
C ARG A 161 39.81 -36.97 -66.21
N ALA A 162 39.44 -35.70 -66.26
CA ALA A 162 39.83 -34.79 -67.33
C ALA A 162 41.36 -34.56 -67.37
N ARG A 163 41.99 -34.42 -66.20
CA ARG A 163 43.46 -34.30 -66.07
C ARG A 163 44.17 -35.58 -66.53
N SER A 164 43.71 -36.75 -66.11
CA SER A 164 44.26 -38.03 -66.57
C SER A 164 44.10 -38.23 -68.08
N ARG A 165 42.96 -37.82 -68.65
CA ARG A 165 42.73 -37.86 -70.10
C ARG A 165 43.65 -36.92 -70.86
N ILE A 166 43.88 -35.70 -70.36
CA ILE A 166 44.86 -34.76 -70.93
C ILE A 166 46.27 -35.36 -70.90
N GLN A 167 46.70 -35.96 -69.78
CA GLN A 167 48.02 -36.61 -69.68
C GLN A 167 48.18 -37.76 -70.68
N ALA A 168 47.12 -38.56 -70.91
CA ALA A 168 47.17 -39.64 -71.89
C ALA A 168 47.27 -39.15 -73.35
N LEU A 169 46.76 -37.94 -73.63
CA LEU A 169 46.77 -37.33 -74.97
C LEU A 169 48.01 -36.45 -75.21
N GLU A 170 48.82 -36.19 -74.19
CA GLU A 170 49.94 -35.24 -74.25
C GLU A 170 51.06 -35.62 -75.22
N SER A 171 51.25 -36.92 -75.49
CA SER A 171 52.26 -37.43 -76.41
C SER A 171 51.76 -37.65 -77.84
N SER A 172 50.49 -37.34 -78.14
CA SER A 172 49.89 -37.55 -79.46
C SER A 172 49.84 -36.25 -80.26
N ASP A 173 50.51 -36.22 -81.41
CA ASP A 173 50.50 -35.07 -82.34
C ASP A 173 49.33 -35.09 -83.32
N LYS A 174 48.34 -35.97 -83.12
CA LYS A 174 47.17 -36.02 -83.99
C LYS A 174 46.33 -34.75 -83.79
N PRO A 175 45.88 -34.06 -84.86
CA PRO A 175 45.12 -32.83 -84.75
C PRO A 175 43.77 -33.00 -84.04
N ALA A 176 43.20 -34.21 -84.03
CA ALA A 176 42.00 -34.53 -83.25
C ALA A 176 42.27 -34.56 -81.74
N ASP A 177 43.39 -35.16 -81.32
CA ASP A 177 43.79 -35.30 -79.93
C ASP A 177 44.20 -33.94 -79.32
N VAL A 178 44.81 -33.07 -80.13
CA VAL A 178 45.12 -31.67 -79.76
C VAL A 178 43.84 -30.87 -79.50
N ARG A 179 42.81 -31.01 -80.34
CA ARG A 179 41.51 -30.35 -80.14
C ARG A 179 40.77 -30.88 -78.91
N GLU A 180 40.79 -32.21 -78.68
CA GLU A 180 40.22 -32.82 -77.47
C GLU A 180 40.90 -32.29 -76.21
N ARG A 181 42.23 -32.14 -76.24
CA ARG A 181 43.00 -31.56 -75.12
C ARG A 181 42.64 -30.11 -74.84
N GLU A 182 42.47 -29.28 -75.86
CA GLU A 182 42.08 -27.87 -75.69
C GLU A 182 40.65 -27.75 -75.14
N GLU A 183 39.71 -28.56 -75.62
CA GLU A 183 38.34 -28.59 -75.09
C GLU A 183 38.30 -29.06 -73.63
N LEU A 184 39.05 -30.12 -73.28
CA LEU A 184 39.17 -30.58 -71.88
C LEU A 184 39.81 -29.50 -70.97
N LYS A 185 40.78 -28.73 -71.48
CA LYS A 185 41.35 -27.60 -70.73
C LYS A 185 40.32 -26.49 -70.50
N ARG A 186 39.46 -26.19 -71.49
CA ARG A 186 38.37 -25.22 -71.32
C ARG A 186 37.36 -25.71 -70.28
N GLN A 187 36.95 -26.97 -70.36
CA GLN A 187 36.04 -27.59 -69.40
C GLN A 187 36.62 -27.61 -67.97
N ILE A 188 37.92 -27.87 -67.81
CA ILE A 188 38.59 -27.75 -66.50
C ILE A 188 38.54 -26.31 -65.97
N ALA A 189 38.79 -25.31 -66.82
CA ALA A 189 38.73 -23.91 -66.40
C ALA A 189 37.32 -23.50 -65.96
N GLU A 190 36.28 -23.91 -66.68
CA GLU A 190 34.88 -23.68 -66.32
C GLU A 190 34.52 -24.37 -64.98
N LEU A 191 34.91 -25.64 -64.80
CA LEU A 191 34.68 -26.37 -63.55
C LEU A 191 35.44 -25.77 -62.35
N LEU A 192 36.63 -25.20 -62.55
CA LEU A 192 37.35 -24.54 -61.47
C LEU A 192 36.64 -23.27 -61.00
N LEU A 193 36.08 -22.48 -61.92
CA LEU A 193 35.27 -21.31 -61.57
C LEU A 193 34.00 -21.71 -60.81
N GLU A 194 33.29 -22.74 -61.28
CA GLU A 194 32.12 -23.26 -60.57
C GLU A 194 32.49 -23.77 -59.16
N LYS A 195 33.67 -24.38 -59.00
CA LYS A 195 34.16 -24.87 -57.70
C LYS A 195 34.37 -23.70 -56.73
N GLU A 196 35.03 -22.64 -57.19
CA GLU A 196 35.25 -21.43 -56.40
C GLU A 196 33.93 -20.77 -55.99
N ASP A 197 32.95 -20.72 -56.87
CA ASP A 197 31.64 -20.16 -56.56
C ASP A 197 30.87 -21.01 -55.53
N ILE A 198 30.95 -22.34 -55.61
CA ILE A 198 30.37 -23.23 -54.60
C ILE A 198 31.04 -23.01 -53.23
N LEU A 199 32.37 -22.90 -53.18
CA LEU A 199 33.10 -22.67 -51.93
C LEU A 199 32.71 -21.33 -51.27
N LYS A 200 32.61 -20.24 -52.05
CA LYS A 200 32.13 -18.94 -51.53
C LYS A 200 30.71 -19.05 -50.96
N LEU A 201 29.84 -19.82 -51.62
CA LEU A 201 28.48 -20.05 -51.13
C LEU A 201 28.46 -20.92 -49.86
N GLU A 202 29.39 -21.84 -49.68
CA GLU A 202 29.54 -22.63 -48.44
C GLU A 202 30.00 -21.75 -47.27
N GLU A 203 31.01 -20.90 -47.48
CA GLU A 203 31.44 -19.91 -46.48
C GLU A 203 30.28 -19.00 -46.06
N GLY A 204 29.54 -18.46 -47.04
CA GLY A 204 28.36 -17.62 -46.75
C GLY A 204 27.25 -18.35 -46.00
N LEU A 205 27.03 -19.65 -46.26
CA LEU A 205 26.07 -20.44 -45.48
C LEU A 205 26.53 -20.67 -44.05
N MET A 206 27.80 -20.98 -43.84
CA MET A 206 28.35 -21.19 -42.49
C MET A 206 28.27 -19.90 -41.66
N ASP A 207 28.57 -18.75 -42.27
CA ASP A 207 28.42 -17.45 -41.61
C ASP A 207 26.96 -17.13 -41.28
N MET A 208 26.02 -17.44 -42.20
CA MET A 208 24.59 -17.31 -41.92
C MET A 208 24.17 -18.23 -40.77
N GLU A 209 24.55 -19.50 -40.78
CA GLU A 209 24.23 -20.44 -39.72
C GLU A 209 24.75 -19.95 -38.35
N LYS A 210 26.00 -19.46 -38.30
CA LYS A 210 26.59 -18.88 -37.10
C LYS A 210 25.84 -17.65 -36.61
N THR A 211 25.46 -16.74 -37.51
CA THR A 211 24.68 -15.55 -37.15
C THR A 211 23.29 -15.91 -36.65
N TYR A 212 22.60 -16.88 -37.27
CA TYR A 212 21.32 -17.39 -36.78
C TYR A 212 21.44 -18.03 -35.39
N ARG A 213 22.44 -18.89 -35.17
CA ARG A 213 22.70 -19.48 -33.83
C ARG A 213 22.94 -18.39 -32.78
N ASN A 214 23.76 -17.39 -33.10
CA ASN A 214 24.05 -16.29 -32.18
C ASN A 214 22.79 -15.46 -31.85
N ILE A 215 21.96 -15.14 -32.85
CA ILE A 215 20.71 -14.39 -32.63
C ILE A 215 19.75 -15.20 -31.75
N LEU A 216 19.60 -16.50 -32.03
CA LEU A 216 18.73 -17.38 -31.24
C LEU A 216 19.21 -17.51 -29.80
N GLN A 217 20.53 -17.64 -29.59
CA GLN A 217 21.11 -17.68 -28.25
C GLN A 217 20.87 -16.36 -27.50
N MET A 218 21.13 -15.22 -28.15
CA MET A 218 20.85 -13.90 -27.58
C MET A 218 19.37 -13.75 -27.18
N GLN A 219 18.45 -14.21 -28.02
CA GLN A 219 17.02 -14.19 -27.71
C GLN A 219 16.66 -15.10 -26.54
N LYS A 220 17.28 -16.29 -26.43
CA LYS A 220 17.12 -17.20 -25.28
C LYS A 220 17.59 -16.51 -23.99
N ASP A 221 18.78 -15.93 -24.00
CA ASP A 221 19.36 -15.26 -22.83
C ASP A 221 18.53 -14.04 -22.41
N GLU A 222 18.03 -13.24 -23.36
CA GLU A 222 17.13 -12.12 -23.06
C GLU A 222 15.81 -12.57 -22.43
N LEU A 223 15.22 -13.66 -22.92
CA LEU A 223 13.99 -14.22 -22.36
C LEU A 223 14.22 -14.76 -20.95
N GLN A 224 15.33 -15.49 -20.72
CA GLN A 224 15.69 -15.99 -19.40
C GLN A 224 15.97 -14.84 -18.42
N ALA A 225 16.62 -13.76 -18.85
CA ALA A 225 16.82 -12.57 -18.02
C ALA A 225 15.49 -11.87 -17.65
N ARG A 226 14.54 -11.79 -18.60
CA ARG A 226 13.20 -11.25 -18.33
C ARG A 226 12.42 -12.15 -17.39
N GLU A 227 12.51 -13.46 -17.56
CA GLU A 227 11.83 -14.44 -16.70
C GLU A 227 12.37 -14.38 -15.27
N THR A 228 13.68 -14.40 -15.07
CA THR A 228 14.31 -14.27 -13.75
C THR A 228 13.96 -12.95 -13.07
N SER A 229 13.93 -11.84 -13.82
CA SER A 229 13.44 -10.54 -13.34
C SER A 229 11.97 -10.58 -12.89
N LEU A 230 11.08 -11.21 -13.67
CA LEU A 230 9.67 -11.39 -13.33
C LEU A 230 9.49 -12.28 -12.10
N ARG A 231 10.21 -13.41 -12.03
CA ARG A 231 10.23 -14.30 -10.86
C ARG A 231 10.70 -13.55 -9.61
N GLY A 232 11.75 -12.73 -9.74
CA GLY A 232 12.22 -11.84 -8.67
C GLY A 232 11.13 -10.89 -8.18
N ARG A 233 10.46 -10.18 -9.09
CA ARG A 233 9.33 -9.28 -8.75
C ARG A 233 8.17 -10.01 -8.09
N ILE A 234 7.78 -11.18 -8.60
CA ILE A 234 6.71 -12.00 -7.99
C ILE A 234 7.11 -12.41 -6.57
N SER A 235 8.36 -12.81 -6.34
CA SER A 235 8.85 -13.16 -5.00
C SER A 235 8.82 -11.97 -4.02
N ALA A 236 9.11 -10.76 -4.52
CA ALA A 236 9.05 -9.53 -3.73
C ALA A 236 7.60 -9.19 -3.38
N PHE A 237 6.68 -9.23 -4.35
CA PHE A 237 5.25 -9.02 -4.09
C PHE A 237 4.67 -10.02 -3.10
N ARG A 238 5.07 -11.30 -3.16
CA ARG A 238 4.65 -12.30 -2.17
C ARG A 238 5.12 -11.92 -0.75
N ARG A 239 6.38 -11.53 -0.60
CA ARG A 239 6.92 -11.09 0.70
C ARG A 239 6.22 -9.83 1.21
N GLU A 240 5.90 -8.89 0.33
CA GLU A 240 5.13 -7.70 0.70
C GLU A 240 3.70 -8.06 1.15
N LEU A 241 3.04 -8.98 0.46
CA LEU A 241 1.71 -9.46 0.85
C LEU A 241 1.74 -10.16 2.22
N GLU A 242 2.71 -11.05 2.45
CA GLU A 242 2.90 -11.70 3.76
C GLU A 242 3.20 -10.67 4.87
N SER A 243 4.00 -9.64 4.58
CA SER A 243 4.27 -8.56 5.53
C SER A 243 3.01 -7.74 5.83
N ARG A 244 2.19 -7.45 4.82
CA ARG A 244 0.92 -6.73 5.00
C ARG A 244 -0.10 -7.55 5.76
N GLU A 245 -0.17 -8.85 5.51
CA GLU A 245 -1.05 -9.76 6.24
C GLU A 245 -0.66 -9.84 7.73
N LYS A 246 0.64 -9.92 8.04
CA LYS A 246 1.14 -9.84 9.42
C LYS A 246 0.79 -8.51 10.08
N ALA A 247 0.98 -7.38 9.38
CA ALA A 247 0.63 -6.06 9.90
C ALA A 247 -0.89 -5.94 10.16
N PHE A 248 -1.71 -6.46 9.24
CA PHE A 248 -3.16 -6.52 9.41
C PHE A 248 -3.56 -7.37 10.61
N GLY A 249 -2.92 -8.52 10.82
CA GLY A 249 -3.12 -9.36 12.00
C GLY A 249 -2.84 -8.60 13.30
N GLN A 250 -1.73 -7.88 13.38
CA GLN A 250 -1.37 -7.06 14.55
C GLN A 250 -2.36 -5.92 14.80
N LEU A 251 -2.84 -5.26 13.73
CA LEU A 251 -3.85 -4.21 13.86
C LEU A 251 -5.18 -4.78 14.37
N LYS A 252 -5.59 -5.96 13.88
CA LYS A 252 -6.80 -6.64 14.34
C LYS A 252 -6.71 -7.04 15.81
N GLU A 253 -5.55 -7.49 16.27
CA GLU A 253 -5.30 -7.78 17.70
C GLU A 253 -5.43 -6.50 18.55
N ARG A 254 -4.77 -5.40 18.14
CA ARG A 254 -4.90 -4.10 18.81
C ARG A 254 -6.34 -3.57 18.83
N GLU A 255 -7.08 -3.75 17.75
CA GLU A 255 -8.50 -3.38 17.68
C GLU A 255 -9.32 -4.19 18.67
N SER A 256 -9.05 -5.49 18.81
CA SER A 256 -9.71 -6.34 19.80
C SER A 256 -9.41 -5.92 21.25
N ASP A 257 -8.16 -5.52 21.53
CA ASP A 257 -7.76 -4.99 22.84
C ASP A 257 -8.45 -3.65 23.15
N ILE A 258 -8.52 -2.75 22.18
CA ILE A 258 -9.21 -1.46 22.34
C ILE A 258 -10.69 -1.70 22.61
N ARG A 259 -11.35 -2.58 21.85
CA ARG A 259 -12.76 -2.93 22.07
C ARG A 259 -13.00 -3.47 23.47
N ARG A 260 -12.12 -4.36 23.95
CA ARG A 260 -12.21 -4.89 25.31
C ARG A 260 -12.07 -3.78 26.36
N ARG A 261 -11.11 -2.86 26.19
CA ARG A 261 -10.96 -1.71 27.08
C ARG A 261 -12.17 -0.79 27.04
N GLU A 262 -12.74 -0.54 25.86
CA GLU A 262 -13.98 0.24 25.72
C GLU A 262 -15.14 -0.40 26.49
N ASP A 263 -15.29 -1.72 26.42
CA ASP A 263 -16.34 -2.44 27.17
C ASP A 263 -16.10 -2.34 28.68
N GLU A 264 -14.84 -2.44 29.13
CA GLU A 264 -14.45 -2.23 30.52
C GLU A 264 -14.75 -0.78 30.99
N PHE A 265 -14.46 0.22 30.16
CA PHE A 265 -14.80 1.62 30.43
C PHE A 265 -16.31 1.86 30.47
N ARG A 266 -17.07 1.29 29.53
CA ARG A 266 -18.55 1.37 29.54
C ARG A 266 -19.11 0.79 30.84
N ALA A 267 -18.59 -0.37 31.27
CA ALA A 267 -19.00 -0.98 32.53
C ALA A 267 -18.65 -0.10 33.74
N ALA A 268 -17.46 0.53 33.76
CA ALA A 268 -17.08 1.45 34.81
C ALA A 268 -17.98 2.70 34.87
N VAL A 269 -18.30 3.29 33.71
CA VAL A 269 -19.21 4.45 33.61
C VAL A 269 -20.61 4.09 34.12
N ASN A 270 -21.13 2.91 33.79
CA ASN A 270 -22.44 2.47 34.30
C ASN A 270 -22.43 2.35 35.84
N ARG A 271 -21.36 1.81 36.42
CA ARG A 271 -21.22 1.75 37.89
C ARG A 271 -21.12 3.13 38.54
N ILE A 272 -20.49 4.10 37.86
CA ILE A 272 -20.43 5.48 38.36
C ILE A 272 -21.83 6.10 38.34
N ARG A 273 -22.57 5.95 37.24
CA ARG A 273 -23.97 6.42 37.14
C ARG A 273 -24.87 5.83 38.21
N GLU A 274 -24.77 4.52 38.47
CA GLU A 274 -25.52 3.87 39.55
C GLU A 274 -25.19 4.49 40.92
N LYS A 275 -23.90 4.79 41.18
CA LYS A 275 -23.49 5.46 42.42
C LYS A 275 -23.95 6.91 42.49
N GLU A 276 -23.96 7.64 41.38
CA GLU A 276 -24.50 9.00 41.30
C GLU A 276 -25.97 8.99 41.68
N GLU A 277 -26.79 8.09 41.11
CA GLU A 277 -28.20 7.94 41.48
C GLU A 277 -28.39 7.56 42.97
N GLU A 278 -27.53 6.71 43.53
CA GLU A 278 -27.56 6.39 44.95
C GLU A 278 -27.24 7.61 45.83
N ILE A 279 -26.26 8.43 45.44
CA ILE A 279 -25.88 9.64 46.16
C ILE A 279 -27.00 10.67 46.06
N GLU A 280 -27.59 10.87 44.89
CA GLU A 280 -28.74 11.76 44.70
C GLU A 280 -29.90 11.38 45.63
N LYS A 281 -30.25 10.09 45.71
CA LYS A 281 -31.29 9.61 46.65
C LYS A 281 -30.92 9.86 48.11
N ARG A 282 -29.66 9.66 48.48
CA ARG A 282 -29.18 9.96 49.85
C ARG A 282 -29.25 11.46 50.14
N ASP A 283 -28.88 12.30 49.19
CA ASP A 283 -28.93 13.75 49.30
C ASP A 283 -30.37 14.27 49.42
N GLU A 284 -31.31 13.71 48.64
CA GLU A 284 -32.74 14.01 48.78
C GLU A 284 -33.26 13.68 50.18
N LEU A 285 -32.94 12.49 50.71
CA LEU A 285 -33.31 12.09 52.07
C LEU A 285 -32.71 13.02 53.14
N LEU A 286 -31.47 13.45 52.96
CA LEU A 286 -30.81 14.40 53.87
C LEU A 286 -31.46 15.79 53.80
N ARG A 287 -31.83 16.26 52.61
CA ARG A 287 -32.56 17.52 52.43
C ARG A 287 -33.93 17.49 53.10
N ASP A 288 -34.68 16.41 52.95
CA ASP A 288 -35.98 16.26 53.60
C ASP A 288 -35.84 16.17 55.13
N LYS A 289 -34.82 15.47 55.63
CA LYS A 289 -34.51 15.45 57.06
C LYS A 289 -34.15 16.85 57.59
N ALA A 290 -33.38 17.64 56.84
CA ALA A 290 -33.03 19.01 57.20
C ALA A 290 -34.30 19.88 57.28
N ARG A 291 -35.19 19.81 56.28
CA ARG A 291 -36.49 20.52 56.31
C ARG A 291 -37.32 20.17 57.54
N LEU A 292 -37.44 18.88 57.87
CA LEU A 292 -38.19 18.45 59.06
C LEU A 292 -37.56 18.94 60.37
N LEU A 293 -36.23 19.04 60.43
CA LEU A 293 -35.54 19.62 61.58
C LEU A 293 -35.78 21.12 61.68
N ASP A 294 -35.76 21.85 60.57
CA ASP A 294 -36.06 23.29 60.52
C ASP A 294 -37.51 23.55 60.95
N GLU A 295 -38.48 22.78 60.45
CA GLU A 295 -39.89 22.84 60.88
C GLU A 295 -40.06 22.61 62.38
N ARG A 296 -39.37 21.59 62.92
CA ARG A 296 -39.37 21.32 64.37
C ARG A 296 -38.72 22.45 65.14
N HIS A 297 -37.61 22.99 64.67
CA HIS A 297 -36.92 24.11 65.30
C HIS A 297 -37.82 25.35 65.33
N HIS A 298 -38.54 25.65 64.24
CA HIS A 298 -39.54 26.72 64.22
C HIS A 298 -40.67 26.47 65.23
N ALA A 299 -41.24 25.26 65.28
CA ALA A 299 -42.28 24.93 66.24
C ALA A 299 -41.81 25.05 67.70
N VAL A 300 -40.58 24.62 68.01
CA VAL A 300 -39.99 24.80 69.35
C VAL A 300 -39.78 26.29 69.63
N SER A 301 -39.24 27.06 68.68
CA SER A 301 -39.03 28.50 68.84
C SER A 301 -40.35 29.23 69.10
N GLU A 302 -41.43 28.87 68.40
CA GLU A 302 -42.78 29.42 68.65
C GLU A 302 -43.30 29.04 70.05
N ALA A 303 -43.10 27.80 70.48
CA ALA A 303 -43.47 27.35 71.82
C ALA A 303 -42.66 28.07 72.90
N GLU A 304 -41.37 28.34 72.68
CA GLU A 304 -40.53 29.12 73.57
C GLU A 304 -41.01 30.57 73.68
N LEU A 305 -41.34 31.21 72.56
CA LEU A 305 -41.94 32.55 72.55
C LEU A 305 -43.26 32.58 73.32
N GLU A 306 -44.09 31.54 73.18
CA GLU A 306 -45.34 31.40 73.94
C GLU A 306 -45.09 31.23 75.45
N ILE A 307 -44.11 30.41 75.84
CA ILE A 307 -43.70 30.26 77.24
C ILE A 307 -43.15 31.59 77.78
N GLN A 308 -42.35 32.32 77.00
CA GLN A 308 -41.84 33.63 77.39
C GLN A 308 -42.97 34.65 77.57
N ARG A 309 -43.97 34.67 76.68
CA ARG A 309 -45.18 35.49 76.86
C ARG A 309 -45.90 35.15 78.15
N ARG A 310 -46.17 33.87 78.41
CA ARG A 310 -46.81 33.41 79.65
C ARG A 310 -45.98 33.73 80.89
N ARG A 311 -44.65 33.58 80.80
CA ARG A 311 -43.73 33.93 81.89
C ARG A 311 -43.79 35.42 82.18
N TRP A 312 -43.78 36.28 81.16
CA TRP A 312 -43.91 37.73 81.31
C TRP A 312 -45.26 38.12 81.92
N GLU A 313 -46.35 37.46 81.52
CA GLU A 313 -47.67 37.65 82.15
C GLU A 313 -47.68 37.21 83.63
N LEU A 314 -47.04 36.10 83.96
CA LEU A 314 -46.89 35.61 85.33
C LEU A 314 -45.95 36.51 86.15
N GLU A 315 -44.92 37.08 85.54
CA GLU A 315 -43.99 38.02 86.18
C GLU A 315 -44.66 39.38 86.43
N GLN A 316 -45.56 39.84 85.55
CA GLN A 316 -46.45 40.97 85.85
C GLN A 316 -47.39 40.67 87.02
N LYS A 317 -47.96 39.46 87.07
CA LYS A 317 -48.83 39.03 88.18
C LYS A 317 -48.05 38.78 89.48
N GLY A 318 -46.80 38.36 89.38
CA GLY A 318 -45.89 38.03 90.49
C GLY A 318 -45.07 39.21 91.01
N SER A 319 -44.96 40.32 90.27
CA SER A 319 -44.27 41.55 90.71
C SER A 319 -45.02 42.32 91.82
N ALA A 320 -46.13 41.78 92.34
CA ALA A 320 -46.75 42.18 93.61
C ALA A 320 -46.25 41.35 94.82
N GLY A 321 -45.32 40.41 94.66
CA GLY A 321 -44.77 39.57 95.72
C GLY A 321 -43.26 39.44 95.61
N ARG A 322 -42.55 40.04 96.58
CA ARG A 322 -41.10 40.22 96.61
C ARG A 322 -40.30 38.92 96.86
N ASP A 323 -39.08 38.95 96.33
CA ASP A 323 -37.79 38.44 96.82
C ASP A 323 -37.38 36.94 96.73
N ALA A 324 -36.25 36.80 96.02
CA ALA A 324 -35.07 35.97 96.27
C ALA A 324 -35.17 34.42 96.24
N SER A 325 -34.41 33.79 95.33
CA SER A 325 -33.33 32.87 95.75
C SER A 325 -32.38 32.46 94.61
N LYS A 326 -31.13 32.22 95.01
CA LYS A 326 -29.97 31.75 94.25
C LYS A 326 -30.21 30.37 93.60
N ARG A 327 -29.61 30.12 92.43
CA ARG A 327 -29.16 28.78 92.00
C ARG A 327 -28.01 28.87 90.99
N GLU A 328 -27.13 27.88 91.10
CA GLU A 328 -25.73 27.82 90.68
C GLU A 328 -25.50 27.65 89.17
N PRO A 329 -24.32 28.01 88.64
CA PRO A 329 -23.96 27.72 87.25
C PRO A 329 -23.58 26.24 87.11
N THR A 330 -24.36 25.49 86.34
CA THR A 330 -23.96 24.17 85.84
C THR A 330 -22.77 24.32 84.91
N THR A 331 -21.60 23.84 85.35
CA THR A 331 -20.43 23.59 84.52
C THR A 331 -20.76 22.49 83.51
N VAL A 332 -20.92 22.87 82.24
CA VAL A 332 -20.87 21.92 81.12
C VAL A 332 -19.41 21.53 80.95
N THR A 333 -19.04 20.37 81.49
CA THR A 333 -17.78 19.69 81.15
C THR A 333 -17.84 19.31 79.68
N ILE A 334 -17.20 20.11 78.84
CA ILE A 334 -17.01 19.83 77.42
C ILE A 334 -16.24 18.51 77.33
N GLN A 335 -16.82 17.49 76.69
CA GLN A 335 -16.05 16.35 76.18
C GLN A 335 -15.25 16.82 74.95
N SER A 336 -14.35 17.78 75.16
CA SER A 336 -13.71 18.53 74.07
C SER A 336 -12.78 17.67 73.24
N ASN A 337 -12.24 16.57 73.77
CA ASN A 337 -11.12 15.90 73.12
C ASN A 337 -11.55 14.87 72.05
N GLN A 338 -12.73 14.26 72.17
CA GLN A 338 -13.25 13.36 71.13
C GLN A 338 -13.88 14.13 69.97
N GLU A 339 -14.71 15.14 70.26
CA GLU A 339 -15.32 15.99 69.22
C GLU A 339 -14.27 16.83 68.47
N LEU A 340 -13.22 17.32 69.14
CA LEU A 340 -12.11 18.00 68.46
C LEU A 340 -11.26 17.02 67.65
N ALA A 341 -11.12 15.76 68.05
CA ALA A 341 -10.41 14.75 67.26
C ALA A 341 -11.22 14.35 66.01
N GLU A 342 -12.54 14.19 66.16
CA GLU A 342 -13.45 13.95 65.04
C GLU A 342 -13.50 15.15 64.09
N MET A 343 -13.61 16.38 64.60
CA MET A 343 -13.50 17.58 63.78
C MET A 343 -12.16 17.69 63.06
N LYS A 344 -11.04 17.38 63.74
CA LYS A 344 -9.72 17.33 63.10
C LYS A 344 -9.64 16.27 62.01
N SER A 345 -10.21 15.09 62.22
CA SER A 345 -10.26 14.05 61.17
C SER A 345 -11.12 14.46 59.98
N ARG A 346 -12.23 15.18 60.22
CA ARG A 346 -13.08 15.73 59.16
C ARG A 346 -12.40 16.86 58.42
N LEU A 347 -11.63 17.71 59.11
CA LEU A 347 -10.79 18.73 58.49
C LEU A 347 -9.74 18.11 57.58
N VAL A 348 -9.02 17.07 58.04
CA VAL A 348 -8.04 16.35 57.21
C VAL A 348 -8.71 15.69 55.99
N GLN A 349 -9.89 15.09 56.18
CA GLN A 349 -10.65 14.52 55.05
C GLN A 349 -11.12 15.58 54.05
N LEU A 350 -11.54 16.76 54.53
CA LEU A 350 -11.91 17.88 53.69
C LEU A 350 -10.70 18.49 52.98
N GLU A 351 -9.54 18.55 53.63
CA GLU A 351 -8.27 18.98 53.04
C GLU A 351 -7.84 18.02 51.93
N GLU A 352 -7.89 16.71 52.15
CA GLU A 352 -7.61 15.70 51.12
C GLU A 352 -8.61 15.77 49.95
N GLN A 353 -9.90 16.02 50.23
CA GLN A 353 -10.90 16.22 49.18
C GLN A 353 -10.65 17.50 48.39
N MET A 354 -10.25 18.59 49.05
CA MET A 354 -9.86 19.83 48.40
C MET A 354 -8.62 19.66 47.53
N GLU A 355 -7.63 18.88 47.97
CA GLU A 355 -6.43 18.60 47.20
C GLU A 355 -6.76 17.80 45.93
N ARG A 356 -7.59 16.75 46.04
CA ARG A 356 -8.07 15.99 44.87
C ARG A 356 -8.87 16.86 43.90
N LEU A 357 -9.75 17.71 44.40
CA LEU A 357 -10.51 18.64 43.55
C LEU A 357 -9.61 19.68 42.88
N MET A 358 -8.54 20.12 43.54
CA MET A 358 -7.55 21.01 42.92
C MET A 358 -6.75 20.30 41.82
N GLU A 359 -6.37 19.04 42.03
CA GLU A 359 -5.71 18.22 41.00
C GLU A 359 -6.62 17.97 39.79
N GLU A 360 -7.87 17.59 40.02
CA GLU A 360 -8.87 17.41 38.96
C GLU A 360 -9.13 18.71 38.21
N ARG A 361 -9.27 19.84 38.92
CA ARG A 361 -9.41 21.16 38.29
C ARG A 361 -8.19 21.52 37.44
N ASN A 362 -6.98 21.20 37.90
CA ASN A 362 -5.76 21.48 37.17
C ASN A 362 -5.64 20.57 35.93
N ALA A 363 -6.01 19.29 36.03
CA ALA A 363 -6.07 18.37 34.90
C ALA A 363 -7.10 18.82 33.85
N LEU A 364 -8.29 19.25 34.29
CA LEU A 364 -9.32 19.79 33.40
C LEU A 364 -8.89 21.09 32.72
N MET A 365 -8.20 21.99 33.44
CA MET A 365 -7.61 23.20 32.83
C MET A 365 -6.54 22.87 31.80
N GLN A 366 -5.70 21.86 32.06
CA GLN A 366 -4.70 21.38 31.10
C GLN A 366 -5.38 20.84 29.83
N GLN A 367 -6.39 19.98 29.99
CA GLN A 367 -7.17 19.44 28.88
C GLN A 367 -7.89 20.54 28.10
N GLN A 368 -8.47 21.54 28.77
CA GLN A 368 -9.11 22.68 28.11
C GLN A 368 -8.11 23.48 27.27
N LYS A 369 -6.88 23.67 27.78
CA LYS A 369 -5.81 24.35 27.06
C LYS A 369 -5.35 23.55 25.83
N GLU A 370 -5.22 22.24 25.95
CA GLU A 370 -4.89 21.35 24.83
C GLU A 370 -5.99 21.35 23.76
N LEU A 371 -7.26 21.27 24.15
CA LEU A 371 -8.40 21.36 23.24
C LEU A 371 -8.48 22.70 22.51
N LEU A 372 -8.14 23.80 23.19
CA LEU A 372 -8.04 25.12 22.54
C LEU A 372 -6.88 25.16 21.54
N GLY A 373 -5.72 24.60 21.88
CA GLY A 373 -4.59 24.48 20.96
C GLY A 373 -4.94 23.69 19.70
N LEU A 374 -5.57 22.52 19.86
CA LEU A 374 -6.04 21.70 18.74
C LEU A 374 -7.10 22.43 17.89
N LYS A 375 -7.96 23.23 18.51
CA LYS A 375 -8.93 24.06 17.78
C LYS A 375 -8.24 25.11 16.92
N ASP A 376 -7.18 25.74 17.42
CA ASP A 376 -6.41 26.74 16.67
C ASP A 376 -5.59 26.09 15.54
N GLU A 377 -4.99 24.93 15.76
CA GLU A 377 -4.35 24.13 14.71
C GLU A 377 -5.36 23.72 13.61
N LEU A 378 -6.55 23.26 14.01
CA LEU A 378 -7.62 22.93 13.07
C LEU A 378 -8.05 24.15 12.27
N LYS A 379 -8.06 25.36 12.85
CA LYS A 379 -8.35 26.59 12.10
C LYS A 379 -7.32 26.87 11.02
N VAL A 380 -6.02 26.65 11.30
CA VAL A 380 -4.96 26.82 10.31
C VAL A 380 -5.15 25.82 9.16
N VAL A 381 -5.34 24.54 9.48
CA VAL A 381 -5.56 23.50 8.48
C VAL A 381 -6.80 23.78 7.63
N MET A 382 -7.88 24.27 8.23
CA MET A 382 -9.10 24.62 7.50
C MET A 382 -8.92 25.82 6.57
N LYS A 383 -8.10 26.82 6.96
CA LYS A 383 -7.73 27.92 6.05
C LYS A 383 -6.89 27.42 4.88
N ASP A 384 -5.91 26.57 5.13
CA ASP A 384 -5.08 25.99 4.07
C ASP A 384 -5.94 25.16 3.10
N ILE A 385 -6.94 24.43 3.61
CA ILE A 385 -7.91 23.70 2.78
C ILE A 385 -8.77 24.68 1.97
N ASP A 386 -9.21 25.80 2.54
CA ASP A 386 -10.00 26.80 1.83
C ASP A 386 -9.22 27.44 0.67
N ASP A 387 -7.96 27.80 0.93
CA ASP A 387 -7.04 28.33 -0.08
C ASP A 387 -6.83 27.31 -1.22
N LEU A 388 -6.59 26.04 -0.88
CA LEU A 388 -6.45 24.95 -1.86
C LEU A 388 -7.74 24.68 -2.64
N LEU A 389 -8.91 24.84 -2.02
CA LEU A 389 -10.19 24.73 -2.71
C LEU A 389 -10.42 25.91 -3.67
N GLY A 390 -9.91 27.10 -3.34
CA GLY A 390 -9.91 28.28 -4.21
C GLY A 390 -9.03 28.15 -5.46
N GLU A 391 -7.95 27.37 -5.38
CA GLU A 391 -7.05 27.10 -6.52
C GLU A 391 -7.59 26.08 -7.52
N LEU A 392 -8.71 25.42 -7.22
CA LEU A 392 -9.29 24.42 -8.11
C LEU A 392 -9.96 25.05 -9.34
N PRO A 393 -10.01 24.34 -10.48
CA PRO A 393 -10.76 24.78 -11.65
C PRO A 393 -12.26 25.02 -11.33
N PRO A 394 -12.89 26.06 -11.91
CA PRO A 394 -14.24 26.49 -11.54
C PRO A 394 -15.31 25.42 -11.74
N ASP A 395 -15.10 24.48 -12.68
CA ASP A 395 -16.02 23.38 -12.94
C ASP A 395 -15.99 22.30 -11.84
N LYS A 396 -14.85 22.14 -11.15
CA LYS A 396 -14.71 21.24 -10.01
C LYS A 396 -15.25 21.89 -8.74
N ILE A 397 -15.02 23.19 -8.55
CA ILE A 397 -15.61 23.97 -7.45
C ILE A 397 -17.13 23.89 -7.49
N LYS A 398 -17.75 24.12 -8.67
CA LYS A 398 -19.22 24.02 -8.84
C LYS A 398 -19.79 22.63 -8.56
N LYS A 399 -19.02 21.57 -8.80
CA LYS A 399 -19.42 20.18 -8.47
C LYS A 399 -19.27 19.90 -6.98
N PHE A 400 -18.19 20.39 -6.36
CA PHE A 400 -17.94 20.23 -4.93
C PHE A 400 -18.94 21.01 -4.08
N ALA A 401 -19.25 22.25 -4.43
CA ALA A 401 -20.24 23.10 -3.76
C ALA A 401 -21.66 22.50 -3.72
N LYS A 402 -21.98 21.59 -4.65
CA LYS A 402 -23.26 20.86 -4.69
C LYS A 402 -23.23 19.53 -3.94
N SER A 403 -22.09 19.14 -3.36
CA SER A 403 -21.91 17.86 -2.69
C SER A 403 -22.22 17.95 -1.19
N GLU A 404 -22.68 16.86 -0.60
CA GLU A 404 -22.89 16.75 0.85
C GLU A 404 -21.60 16.96 1.66
N LYS A 405 -20.44 16.76 1.03
CA LYS A 405 -19.14 16.98 1.65
C LYS A 405 -18.86 18.48 1.87
N TYR A 406 -19.35 19.33 0.98
CA TYR A 406 -19.25 20.78 1.13
C TYR A 406 -20.16 21.27 2.26
N ALA A 407 -21.38 20.73 2.40
CA ALA A 407 -22.26 21.08 3.53
C ALA A 407 -21.63 20.76 4.89
N ARG A 408 -20.93 19.63 5.02
CA ARG A 408 -20.18 19.29 6.24
C ARG A 408 -18.96 20.19 6.45
N TYR A 409 -18.29 20.59 5.38
CA TYR A 409 -17.16 21.53 5.42
C TYR A 409 -17.62 22.92 5.90
N GLU A 410 -18.73 23.42 5.36
CA GLU A 410 -19.36 24.69 5.74
C GLU A 410 -19.83 24.69 7.20
N GLU A 411 -20.45 23.59 7.67
CA GLU A 411 -20.82 23.44 9.08
C GLU A 411 -19.60 23.48 10.03
N ILE A 412 -18.46 22.94 9.59
CA ILE A 412 -17.21 22.97 10.36
C ILE A 412 -16.60 24.38 10.37
N LEU A 413 -16.62 25.09 9.24
CA LEU A 413 -16.16 26.49 9.17
C LEU A 413 -17.00 27.42 10.05
N GLU A 414 -18.33 27.29 10.00
CA GLU A 414 -19.24 28.07 10.87
C GLU A 414 -18.97 27.82 12.36
N ARG A 415 -18.76 26.56 12.76
CA ARG A 415 -18.41 26.20 14.15
C ARG A 415 -17.05 26.74 14.59
N LEU A 416 -16.12 26.90 13.66
CA LEU A 416 -14.80 27.46 13.91
C LEU A 416 -14.77 28.99 13.82
N GLN A 417 -15.85 29.63 13.39
CA GLN A 417 -15.96 31.08 13.15
C GLN A 417 -14.86 31.58 12.19
N LEU A 418 -14.66 30.85 11.10
CA LEU A 418 -13.70 31.18 10.04
C LEU A 418 -14.33 31.94 8.89
#